data_AF-M2TEC7-F1
#
_entry.id   AF-M2TEC7-F1
#
_cell.length_a   1.000
_cell.length_b   1.000
_cell.length_c   1.000
_cell.angle_alpha   90.00
_cell.angle_beta   90.00
_cell.angle_gamma   90.00
#
_symmetry.space_group_name_H-M   'P 1'
#
loop_
_entity.id
_entity.type
_entity.pdbx_description
1 polymer ?
#
loop_
_entity_poly.entity_id
_entity_poly.type
_entity_poly.pdbx_seq_one_letter_code
_entity_poly.pdbx_strand_id
1 'polypeptide(L)'
;MDQPYARISRRASTPWWDFQSHRNPQRIFFSIFWMIGFFFAVAATLQSLLIWKISTKDRPVELLGELNGLFPAVGTRVIRFQENPQFNPLNTSDLEWKAVMPQGGGFVVATGGDQEALHLPPPIQSEGQTVYNVAVFHQLHCLHALAEEFNDMIATIHAGAARGTKIHQDRQEHIEHCLAYLKESLVCCGDTAFEGQSSKSELPSTSGFGSYHVCKNFDEIMSWSFSHRLNDMTGYGQSSRHKHT
;
A
#
# COMPACT_ATOMS: atom_id res chain seq x y z
N MET A 1 46.74 -110.50 29.24
CA MET A 1 45.31 -110.58 28.89
C MET A 1 44.52 -110.28 30.15
N ASP A 2 43.82 -109.18 30.37
CA ASP A 2 43.69 -107.86 29.76
C ASP A 2 43.09 -106.96 30.86
N GLN A 3 43.48 -105.69 30.93
CA GLN A 3 42.85 -104.70 31.83
C GLN A 3 41.63 -104.05 31.15
N PRO A 4 40.62 -103.58 31.91
CA PRO A 4 39.65 -102.63 31.40
C PRO A 4 39.94 -101.19 31.85
N TYR A 5 39.81 -100.29 30.87
CA TYR A 5 40.00 -98.85 30.87
C TYR A 5 38.93 -98.09 31.68
N ALA A 6 39.35 -97.08 32.45
CA ALA A 6 38.45 -96.04 32.99
C ALA A 6 38.48 -94.79 32.09
N ARG A 7 37.29 -94.31 31.69
CA ARG A 7 37.09 -93.18 30.77
C ARG A 7 37.03 -91.85 31.55
N ILE A 8 38.01 -90.97 31.36
CA ILE A 8 38.04 -89.60 31.88
C ILE A 8 37.31 -88.66 30.91
N SER A 9 36.28 -87.94 31.37
CA SER A 9 35.58 -86.90 30.61
C SER A 9 36.37 -85.59 30.65
N ARG A 10 36.82 -85.09 29.48
CA ARG A 10 37.39 -83.73 29.35
C ARG A 10 36.27 -82.70 29.21
N ARG A 11 36.30 -81.68 30.08
CA ARG A 11 35.51 -80.45 29.99
C ARG A 11 36.16 -79.57 28.91
N ALA A 12 35.43 -79.23 27.85
CA ALA A 12 35.93 -78.35 26.80
C ALA A 12 36.00 -76.90 27.30
N SER A 13 37.18 -76.29 27.24
CA SER A 13 37.39 -74.85 27.44
C SER A 13 37.19 -74.14 26.11
N THR A 14 36.24 -73.20 26.04
CA THR A 14 36.09 -72.30 24.89
C THR A 14 37.25 -71.30 24.83
N PRO A 15 37.84 -71.02 23.65
CA PRO A 15 39.03 -70.18 23.56
C PRO A 15 38.76 -68.67 23.68
N TRP A 16 39.77 -67.93 24.12
CA TRP A 16 39.71 -66.49 24.44
C TRP A 16 39.63 -65.53 23.23
N TRP A 17 39.68 -66.04 22.00
CA TRP A 17 39.62 -65.22 20.77
C TRP A 17 38.22 -65.04 20.19
N ASP A 18 37.18 -65.57 20.83
CA ASP A 18 35.79 -65.50 20.33
C ASP A 18 35.08 -64.18 20.70
N PHE A 19 35.72 -63.05 20.40
CA PHE A 19 35.10 -61.72 20.47
C PHE A 19 34.76 -61.25 19.05
N GLN A 20 33.79 -61.91 18.41
CA GLN A 20 33.15 -61.36 17.21
C GLN A 20 32.30 -60.15 17.62
N SER A 21 32.87 -58.94 17.50
CA SER A 21 32.09 -57.71 17.59
C SER A 21 31.16 -57.63 16.38
N HIS A 22 29.98 -58.23 16.48
CA HIS A 22 28.92 -58.09 15.48
C HIS A 22 28.41 -56.64 15.51
N ARG A 23 29.09 -55.73 14.80
CA ARG A 23 28.49 -54.44 14.46
C ARG A 23 27.33 -54.74 13.51
N ASN A 24 26.10 -54.67 14.04
CA ASN A 24 24.89 -54.93 13.28
C ASN A 24 24.79 -53.91 12.11
N PRO A 25 25.00 -54.33 10.85
CA PRO A 25 25.03 -53.42 9.71
C PRO A 25 23.71 -52.69 9.56
N GLN A 26 22.59 -53.32 9.92
CA GLN A 26 21.28 -52.68 9.91
C GLN A 26 21.19 -51.48 10.84
N ARG A 27 21.85 -51.52 12.01
CA ARG A 27 21.91 -50.36 12.92
C ARG A 27 22.72 -49.20 12.33
N ILE A 28 23.82 -49.49 11.62
CA ILE A 28 24.63 -48.45 10.97
C ILE A 28 23.85 -47.81 9.82
N PHE A 29 23.18 -48.62 8.98
CA PHE A 29 22.31 -48.13 7.92
C PHE A 29 21.15 -47.28 8.46
N PHE A 30 20.51 -47.72 9.55
CA PHE A 30 19.45 -46.94 10.21
C PHE A 30 19.99 -45.59 10.73
N SER A 31 21.15 -45.59 11.38
CA SER A 31 21.76 -44.36 11.88
C SER A 31 22.16 -43.40 10.75
N ILE A 32 22.73 -43.89 9.66
CA ILE A 32 23.08 -43.07 8.48
C ILE A 32 21.81 -42.49 7.84
N PHE A 33 20.76 -43.29 7.69
CA PHE A 33 19.48 -42.84 7.14
C PHE A 33 18.85 -41.72 7.97
N TRP A 34 18.86 -41.85 9.31
CA TRP A 34 18.38 -40.79 10.21
C TRP A 34 19.25 -39.53 10.17
N MET A 35 20.58 -39.64 10.05
CA MET A 35 21.46 -38.47 9.89
C MET A 35 21.23 -37.73 8.58
N ILE A 36 21.04 -38.46 7.47
CA ILE A 36 20.72 -37.88 6.16
C ILE A 36 19.35 -37.18 6.22
N GLY A 37 18.34 -37.84 6.80
CA GLY A 37 17.01 -37.25 6.99
C GLY A 37 17.04 -35.98 7.84
N PHE A 38 17.80 -35.98 8.94
CA PHE A 38 17.99 -34.80 9.78
C PHE A 38 18.68 -33.66 9.02
N PHE A 39 19.72 -33.95 8.23
CA PHE A 39 20.39 -32.96 7.41
C PHE A 39 19.45 -32.30 6.39
N PHE A 40 18.64 -33.09 5.67
CA PHE A 40 17.64 -32.54 4.74
C PHE A 40 16.56 -31.72 5.46
N ALA A 41 16.12 -32.13 6.64
CA ALA A 41 15.16 -31.37 7.44
C ALA A 41 15.74 -30.00 7.88
N VAL A 42 16.99 -29.98 8.34
CA VAL A 42 17.69 -28.73 8.71
C VAL A 42 17.93 -27.85 7.48
N ALA A 43 18.32 -28.42 6.34
CA ALA A 43 18.49 -27.66 5.11
C ALA A 43 17.15 -27.05 4.64
N ALA A 44 16.05 -27.79 4.71
CA ALA A 44 14.72 -27.32 4.36
C ALA A 44 14.27 -26.18 5.29
N THR A 45 14.45 -26.30 6.60
CA THR A 45 14.09 -25.22 7.54
C THR A 45 14.94 -23.98 7.33
N LEU A 46 16.25 -24.13 7.12
CA LEU A 46 17.14 -22.99 6.80
C LEU A 46 16.73 -22.32 5.48
N GLN A 47 16.36 -23.10 4.46
CA GLN A 47 15.89 -22.58 3.19
C GLN A 47 14.54 -21.86 3.34
N SER A 48 13.60 -22.40 4.13
CA SER A 48 12.34 -21.72 4.44
C SER A 48 12.56 -20.42 5.22
N LEU A 49 13.48 -20.39 6.18
CA LEU A 49 13.84 -19.18 6.93
C LEU A 49 14.52 -18.14 6.03
N LEU A 50 15.35 -18.57 5.08
CA LEU A 50 15.98 -17.68 4.11
C LEU A 50 14.96 -17.09 3.14
N ILE A 51 14.03 -17.92 2.61
CA ILE A 51 12.93 -17.48 1.76
C ILE A 51 12.02 -16.51 2.53
N TRP A 52 11.70 -16.82 3.79
CA TRP A 52 10.93 -15.92 4.64
C TRP A 52 11.65 -14.58 4.82
N LYS A 53 12.95 -14.59 5.15
CA LYS A 53 13.76 -13.37 5.32
C LYS A 53 13.86 -12.53 4.03
N ILE A 54 13.98 -13.18 2.87
CA ILE A 54 14.00 -12.51 1.56
C ILE A 54 12.60 -11.95 1.24
N SER A 55 11.56 -12.75 1.41
CA SER A 55 10.16 -12.35 1.18
C SER A 55 9.68 -11.23 2.11
N THR A 56 10.25 -11.11 3.32
CA THR A 56 9.94 -10.01 4.24
C THR A 56 10.68 -8.72 3.92
N LYS A 57 11.76 -8.77 3.12
CA LYS A 57 12.58 -7.61 2.80
C LYS A 57 12.01 -6.79 1.63
N ASP A 58 11.36 -7.44 0.66
CA ASP A 58 10.84 -6.78 -0.53
C ASP A 58 9.31 -6.76 -0.48
N ARG A 59 8.73 -5.80 0.26
CA ARG A 59 7.33 -5.44 0.00
C ARG A 59 7.32 -4.72 -1.36
N PRO A 60 6.57 -5.21 -2.36
CA PRO A 60 6.45 -4.49 -3.62
C PRO A 60 5.82 -3.14 -3.35
N VAL A 61 6.43 -2.08 -3.90
CA VAL A 61 5.89 -0.73 -3.82
C VAL A 61 4.55 -0.72 -4.57
N GLU A 62 3.47 -0.49 -3.84
CA GLU A 62 2.11 -0.48 -4.39
C GLU A 62 1.84 0.86 -5.08
N LEU A 63 1.14 0.85 -6.21
CA LEU A 63 0.70 2.08 -6.87
C LEU A 63 -0.15 2.90 -5.88
N LEU A 64 0.17 4.18 -5.71
CA LEU A 64 -0.43 5.09 -4.73
C LEU A 64 -0.27 4.62 -3.26
N GLY A 65 0.65 3.68 -3.03
CA GLY A 65 1.05 3.18 -1.72
C GLY A 65 2.07 4.09 -1.02
N GLU A 66 2.08 4.07 0.30
CA GLU A 66 3.12 4.68 1.12
C GLU A 66 4.45 3.93 0.94
N LEU A 67 5.53 4.66 0.66
CA LEU A 67 6.81 4.10 0.20
C LEU A 67 7.57 3.34 1.30
N ASN A 68 7.39 3.72 2.55
CA ASN A 68 8.15 3.25 3.70
C ASN A 68 7.50 2.04 4.41
N GLY A 69 6.29 1.65 4.01
CA GLY A 69 5.51 0.59 4.64
C GLY A 69 4.94 0.95 6.03
N LEU A 70 4.82 2.25 6.33
CA LEU A 70 4.18 2.78 7.54
C LEU A 70 2.66 2.73 7.45
N PHE A 71 2.11 2.92 6.25
CA PHE A 71 0.71 2.66 5.98
C PHE A 71 0.52 1.16 5.68
N PRO A 72 -0.48 0.49 6.30
CA PRO A 72 -0.72 -0.93 6.03
C PRO A 72 -1.11 -1.14 4.57
N ALA A 73 -0.71 -2.28 4.00
CA ALA A 73 -1.14 -2.66 2.65
C ALA A 73 -2.68 -2.71 2.60
N VAL A 74 -3.26 -2.06 1.59
CA VAL A 74 -4.70 -1.99 1.37
C VAL A 74 -5.06 -2.79 0.13
N GLY A 75 -6.22 -3.45 0.14
CA GLY A 75 -6.70 -4.17 -1.03
C GLY A 75 -7.29 -3.23 -2.09
N THR A 76 -7.31 -3.68 -3.34
CA THR A 76 -8.02 -2.99 -4.42
C THR A 76 -9.43 -3.56 -4.60
N ARG A 77 -10.35 -2.72 -5.10
CA ARG A 77 -11.70 -3.14 -5.47
C ARG A 77 -12.11 -2.49 -6.79
N VAL A 78 -12.90 -3.21 -7.60
CA VAL A 78 -13.47 -2.68 -8.83
C VAL A 78 -14.78 -1.97 -8.51
N ILE A 79 -14.83 -0.66 -8.77
CA ILE A 79 -16.03 0.15 -8.65
C ILE A 79 -16.40 0.75 -10.00
N ARG A 80 -17.71 0.92 -10.24
CA ARG A 80 -18.22 1.66 -11.38
C ARG A 80 -18.65 3.04 -10.88
N PHE A 81 -18.11 4.09 -11.48
CA PHE A 81 -18.55 5.44 -11.16
C PHE A 81 -19.99 5.63 -11.61
N GLN A 82 -20.80 6.16 -10.68
CA GLN A 82 -22.20 6.52 -10.90
C GLN A 82 -22.40 7.88 -10.27
N GLU A 83 -23.15 8.75 -10.94
CA GLU A 83 -23.56 10.00 -10.33
C GLU A 83 -24.45 9.71 -9.12
N ASN A 84 -24.13 10.35 -7.99
CA ASN A 84 -25.00 10.36 -6.83
C ASN A 84 -25.94 11.57 -6.95
N PRO A 85 -27.23 11.36 -7.30
CA PRO A 85 -28.17 12.47 -7.47
C PRO A 85 -28.50 13.21 -6.17
N GLN A 86 -28.12 12.65 -5.01
CA GLN A 86 -28.31 13.29 -3.71
C GLN A 86 -27.11 14.12 -3.28
N PHE A 87 -25.96 13.98 -3.94
CA PHE A 87 -24.76 14.73 -3.61
C PHE A 87 -24.79 16.07 -4.34
N ASN A 88 -24.84 17.16 -3.60
CA ASN A 88 -24.61 18.49 -4.14
C ASN A 88 -23.20 18.96 -3.75
N PRO A 89 -22.21 18.91 -4.67
CA PRO A 89 -20.84 19.27 -4.36
C PRO A 89 -20.65 20.76 -4.04
N LEU A 90 -21.51 21.65 -4.55
CA LEU A 90 -21.48 23.08 -4.20
C LEU A 90 -22.16 23.38 -2.87
N ASN A 91 -23.00 22.48 -2.36
CA ASN A 91 -23.46 22.55 -0.98
C ASN A 91 -22.36 22.00 -0.07
N THR A 92 -21.51 22.86 0.46
CA THR A 92 -20.33 22.44 1.23
C THR A 92 -20.66 21.89 2.62
N SER A 93 -21.92 22.06 3.05
CA SER A 93 -22.49 21.41 4.24
C SER A 93 -23.08 20.02 3.97
N ASP A 94 -23.08 19.57 2.71
CA ASP A 94 -23.54 18.23 2.33
C ASP A 94 -22.75 17.14 3.08
N LEU A 95 -23.47 16.19 3.66
CA LEU A 95 -22.91 15.13 4.49
C LEU A 95 -21.98 14.20 3.70
N GLU A 96 -22.16 14.12 2.38
CA GLU A 96 -21.32 13.32 1.50
C GLU A 96 -19.86 13.79 1.48
N TRP A 97 -19.59 15.08 1.75
CA TRP A 97 -18.21 15.57 1.93
C TRP A 97 -17.57 15.00 3.20
N LYS A 98 -18.34 14.96 4.29
CA LYS A 98 -17.89 14.39 5.57
C LYS A 98 -17.78 12.88 5.53
N ALA A 99 -18.60 12.20 4.72
CA ALA A 99 -18.65 10.74 4.62
C ALA A 99 -17.33 10.12 4.13
N VAL A 100 -16.51 10.88 3.38
CA VAL A 100 -15.21 10.43 2.84
C VAL A 100 -14.02 10.91 3.66
N MET A 101 -14.25 11.65 4.75
CA MET A 101 -13.20 12.15 5.63
C MET A 101 -13.20 11.38 6.95
N PRO A 102 -12.05 10.82 7.38
CA PRO A 102 -11.96 10.15 8.66
C PRO A 102 -11.98 11.17 9.81
N GLN A 103 -12.33 10.71 10.99
CA GLN A 103 -12.08 11.47 12.21
C GLN A 103 -10.59 11.81 12.31
N GLY A 104 -10.29 13.05 12.72
CA GLY A 104 -8.91 13.55 12.73
C GLY A 104 -8.41 14.03 11.35
N GLY A 105 -9.25 14.08 10.32
CA GLY A 105 -8.92 14.74 9.04
C GLY A 105 -7.80 14.07 8.25
N GLY A 106 -7.47 12.82 8.57
CA GLY A 106 -6.41 12.06 7.90
C GLY A 106 -5.01 12.26 8.48
N PHE A 107 -4.88 12.98 9.60
CA PHE A 107 -3.61 13.09 10.31
C PHE A 107 -3.32 11.80 11.09
N VAL A 108 -2.12 11.27 10.91
CA VAL A 108 -1.65 10.02 11.53
C VAL A 108 -0.32 10.25 12.23
N VAL A 109 -0.12 9.52 13.32
CA VAL A 109 1.14 9.49 14.06
C VAL A 109 2.05 8.48 13.39
N ALA A 110 3.21 8.92 12.91
CA ALA A 110 4.22 7.98 12.41
C ALA A 110 4.84 7.25 13.60
N THR A 111 4.50 5.96 13.76
CA THR A 111 5.07 5.09 14.80
C THR A 111 5.96 4.03 14.16
N GLY A 112 7.18 3.89 14.69
CA GLY A 112 8.15 2.87 14.25
C GLY A 112 9.15 3.33 13.19
N GLY A 113 10.22 2.55 13.05
CA GLY A 113 11.31 2.79 12.10
C GLY A 113 12.36 3.81 12.58
N ASP A 114 13.54 3.73 11.98
CA ASP A 114 14.53 4.81 12.05
C ASP A 114 14.11 5.88 11.04
N GLN A 115 13.47 6.96 11.52
CA GLN A 115 12.94 8.03 10.68
C GLN A 115 14.02 8.67 9.79
N GLU A 116 15.29 8.64 10.20
CA GLU A 116 16.40 9.17 9.38
C GLU A 116 16.66 8.31 8.14
N ALA A 117 16.30 7.03 8.17
CA ALA A 117 16.45 6.10 7.05
C ALA A 117 15.21 6.05 6.13
N LEU A 118 14.12 6.71 6.49
CA LEU A 118 12.86 6.70 5.74
C LEU A 118 12.78 7.88 4.76
N HIS A 119 12.16 7.66 3.61
CA HIS A 119 11.83 8.71 2.66
C HIS A 119 10.58 9.47 3.12
N LEU A 120 10.72 10.25 4.18
CA LEU A 120 9.65 11.07 4.74
C LEU A 120 9.92 12.57 4.51
N PRO A 121 8.89 13.38 4.26
CA PRO A 121 9.02 14.82 4.32
C PRO A 121 9.28 15.29 5.77
N PRO A 122 9.65 16.57 5.98
CA PRO A 122 9.74 17.14 7.32
C PRO A 122 8.44 16.92 8.10
N PRO A 123 8.49 16.44 9.35
CA PRO A 123 7.29 16.12 10.11
C PRO A 123 6.51 17.36 10.54
N ILE A 124 5.19 17.21 10.70
CA ILE A 124 4.34 18.22 11.33
C ILE A 124 4.38 17.98 12.84
N GLN A 125 4.63 19.04 13.61
CA GLN A 125 4.57 18.98 15.08
C GLN A 125 3.20 19.45 15.54
N SER A 126 2.40 18.55 16.12
CA SER A 126 1.06 18.87 16.62
C SER A 126 0.78 18.15 17.93
N GLU A 127 0.26 18.87 18.94
CA GLU A 127 -0.09 18.31 20.25
C GLU A 127 1.02 17.47 20.92
N GLY A 128 2.29 17.85 20.71
CA GLY A 128 3.46 17.14 21.23
C GLY A 128 3.79 15.83 20.49
N GLN A 129 3.20 15.61 19.31
CA GLN A 129 3.41 14.44 18.48
C GLN A 129 3.94 14.83 17.09
N THR A 130 4.73 13.92 16.52
CA THR A 130 5.13 13.96 15.11
C THR A 130 4.02 13.31 14.29
N VAL A 131 3.37 14.11 13.44
CA VAL A 131 2.26 13.67 12.60
C VAL A 131 2.53 13.94 11.12
N TYR A 132 1.82 13.19 10.29
CA TYR A 132 1.76 13.35 8.84
C TYR A 132 0.30 13.32 8.41
N ASN A 133 -0.04 13.95 7.29
CA ASN A 133 -1.36 13.78 6.68
C ASN A 133 -1.30 12.74 5.58
N VAL A 134 -2.31 11.87 5.47
CA VAL A 134 -2.41 10.93 4.35
C VAL A 134 -2.96 11.67 3.13
N ALA A 135 -2.20 11.65 2.02
CA ALA A 135 -2.39 12.52 0.86
C ALA A 135 -3.84 12.59 0.34
N VAL A 136 -4.56 11.46 0.23
CA VAL A 136 -5.96 11.46 -0.23
C VAL A 136 -6.87 12.38 0.59
N PHE A 137 -6.65 12.50 1.90
CA PHE A 137 -7.50 13.34 2.75
C PHE A 137 -7.16 14.82 2.61
N HIS A 138 -5.88 15.17 2.41
CA HIS A 138 -5.53 16.54 2.05
C HIS A 138 -6.04 16.90 0.63
N GLN A 139 -5.96 16.00 -0.34
CA GLN A 139 -6.52 16.19 -1.68
C GLN A 139 -8.03 16.43 -1.64
N LEU A 140 -8.76 15.65 -0.83
CA LEU A 140 -10.21 15.84 -0.61
C LEU A 140 -10.51 17.16 0.11
N HIS A 141 -9.71 17.55 1.10
CA HIS A 141 -9.82 18.86 1.76
C HIS A 141 -9.64 20.01 0.77
N CYS A 142 -8.63 19.95 -0.09
CA CYS A 142 -8.41 20.96 -1.13
C CYS A 142 -9.57 21.03 -2.13
N LEU A 143 -10.11 19.87 -2.54
CA LEU A 143 -11.26 19.83 -3.45
C LEU A 143 -12.53 20.43 -2.81
N HIS A 144 -12.76 20.17 -1.52
CA HIS A 144 -13.85 20.76 -0.76
C HIS A 144 -13.68 22.28 -0.60
N ALA A 145 -12.48 22.76 -0.30
CA ALA A 145 -12.19 24.19 -0.24
C ALA A 145 -12.42 24.89 -1.59
N LEU A 146 -12.07 24.26 -2.71
CA LEU A 146 -12.42 24.78 -4.03
C LEU A 146 -13.93 24.88 -4.23
N ALA A 147 -14.70 23.87 -3.78
CA ALA A 147 -16.15 23.90 -3.85
C ALA A 147 -16.76 25.02 -3.00
N GLU A 148 -16.19 25.30 -1.82
CA GLU A 148 -16.58 26.45 -0.96
C GLU A 148 -16.41 27.77 -1.69
N GLU A 149 -15.23 28.02 -2.24
CA GLU A 149 -14.92 29.26 -2.97
C GLU A 149 -15.82 29.44 -4.21
N PHE A 150 -16.11 28.36 -4.94
CA PHE A 150 -17.04 28.40 -6.07
C PHE A 150 -18.48 28.72 -5.62
N ASN A 151 -18.95 28.10 -4.55
CA ASN A 151 -20.28 28.37 -4.00
C ASN A 151 -20.42 29.83 -3.54
N ASP A 152 -19.42 30.36 -2.85
CA ASP A 152 -19.41 31.76 -2.38
C ASP A 152 -19.39 32.75 -3.55
N MET A 153 -18.65 32.43 -4.61
CA MET A 153 -18.66 33.21 -5.85
C MET A 153 -20.04 33.22 -6.52
N ILE A 154 -20.70 32.07 -6.62
CA ILE A 154 -22.05 31.96 -7.18
C ILE A 154 -23.04 32.76 -6.34
N ALA A 155 -23.00 32.63 -5.01
CA ALA A 155 -23.85 33.36 -4.10
C ALA A 155 -23.69 34.88 -4.26
N THR A 156 -22.44 35.37 -4.39
CA THR A 156 -22.12 36.79 -4.61
C THR A 156 -22.69 37.32 -5.93
N ILE A 157 -22.63 36.51 -6.99
CA ILE A 157 -23.20 36.85 -8.30
C ILE A 157 -24.72 36.91 -8.23
N HIS A 158 -25.36 35.92 -7.60
CA HIS A 158 -26.81 35.89 -7.39
C HIS A 158 -27.31 37.04 -6.52
N ALA A 159 -26.53 37.48 -5.53
CA ALA A 159 -26.84 38.64 -4.71
C ALA A 159 -26.71 40.00 -5.45
N GLY A 160 -26.29 40.00 -6.72
CA GLY A 160 -26.15 41.20 -7.53
C GLY A 160 -24.95 42.09 -7.16
N ALA A 161 -24.05 41.59 -6.32
CA ALA A 161 -22.83 42.28 -5.93
C ALA A 161 -21.79 42.34 -7.08
N ALA A 162 -21.87 41.42 -8.04
CA ALA A 162 -21.09 41.43 -9.27
C ALA A 162 -21.93 41.98 -10.45
N ARG A 163 -22.07 43.32 -10.53
CA ARG A 163 -22.86 43.98 -11.59
C ARG A 163 -22.38 43.57 -12.99
N GLY A 164 -23.30 43.00 -13.78
CA GLY A 164 -23.06 42.61 -15.18
C GLY A 164 -22.60 41.16 -15.38
N THR A 165 -22.34 40.42 -14.31
CA THR A 165 -21.92 39.01 -14.38
C THR A 165 -23.14 38.11 -14.17
N LYS A 166 -23.35 37.14 -15.07
CA LYS A 166 -24.32 36.04 -14.89
C LYS A 166 -23.60 34.72 -15.07
N ILE A 167 -23.81 33.79 -14.14
CA ILE A 167 -23.42 32.39 -14.36
C ILE A 167 -24.56 31.72 -15.09
N HIS A 168 -24.23 31.07 -16.21
CA HIS A 168 -25.20 30.27 -16.94
C HIS A 168 -25.33 28.91 -16.24
N GLN A 169 -26.56 28.40 -16.18
CA GLN A 169 -26.89 27.16 -15.48
C GLN A 169 -26.07 25.96 -15.98
N ASP A 170 -25.83 25.87 -17.29
CA ASP A 170 -24.99 24.83 -17.91
C ASP A 170 -23.56 24.81 -17.35
N ARG A 171 -22.99 25.98 -17.04
CA ARG A 171 -21.64 26.08 -16.45
C ARG A 171 -21.63 25.66 -14.99
N GLN A 172 -22.69 25.99 -14.25
CA GLN A 172 -22.82 25.56 -12.86
C GLN A 172 -22.97 24.03 -12.78
N GLU A 173 -23.87 23.46 -13.57
CA GLU A 173 -24.06 22.00 -13.67
C GLU A 173 -22.75 21.29 -14.07
N HIS A 174 -21.97 21.88 -14.98
CA HIS A 174 -20.67 21.34 -15.36
C HIS A 174 -19.67 21.35 -14.19
N ILE A 175 -19.59 22.45 -13.42
CA ILE A 175 -18.73 22.53 -12.24
C ILE A 175 -19.16 21.52 -11.18
N GLU A 176 -20.46 21.41 -10.92
CA GLU A 176 -21.01 20.43 -9.98
C GLU A 176 -20.59 19.01 -10.38
N HIS A 177 -20.86 18.61 -11.63
CA HIS A 177 -20.44 17.30 -12.14
C HIS A 177 -18.92 17.10 -12.05
N CYS A 178 -18.11 18.10 -12.41
CA CYS A 178 -16.65 18.01 -12.32
C CYS A 178 -16.16 17.78 -10.89
N LEU A 179 -16.70 18.52 -9.91
CA LEU A 179 -16.34 18.36 -8.51
C LEU A 179 -16.73 16.97 -7.98
N ALA A 180 -17.92 16.48 -8.33
CA ALA A 180 -18.35 15.14 -7.96
C ALA A 180 -17.48 14.04 -8.59
N TYR A 181 -17.14 14.18 -9.86
CA TYR A 181 -16.27 13.24 -10.57
C TYR A 181 -14.84 13.22 -10.01
N LEU A 182 -14.29 14.39 -9.68
CA LEU A 182 -12.96 14.50 -9.07
C LEU A 182 -12.93 13.86 -7.68
N LYS A 183 -13.95 14.11 -6.84
CA LYS A 183 -14.07 13.48 -5.53
C LYS A 183 -14.05 11.95 -5.64
N GLU A 184 -14.87 11.40 -6.54
CA GLU A 184 -14.93 9.94 -6.77
C GLU A 184 -13.58 9.39 -7.27
N SER A 185 -12.90 10.13 -8.14
CA SER A 185 -11.58 9.77 -8.63
C SER A 185 -10.52 9.74 -7.51
N LEU A 186 -10.53 10.74 -6.62
CA LEU A 186 -9.62 10.81 -5.47
C LEU A 186 -9.86 9.64 -4.50
N VAL A 187 -11.12 9.36 -4.16
CA VAL A 187 -11.49 8.24 -3.29
C VAL A 187 -11.12 6.89 -3.92
N CYS A 188 -11.32 6.73 -5.22
CA CYS A 188 -10.97 5.50 -5.94
C CYS A 188 -9.47 5.26 -5.98
N CYS A 189 -8.68 6.33 -6.18
CA CYS A 189 -7.22 6.26 -6.26
C CYS A 189 -6.59 6.06 -4.89
N GLY A 190 -7.06 6.79 -3.86
CA GLY A 190 -6.67 6.56 -2.47
C GLY A 190 -5.17 6.69 -2.22
N ASP A 191 -4.57 7.83 -2.59
CA ASP A 191 -3.14 8.06 -2.35
C ASP A 191 -2.79 8.04 -0.85
N THR A 192 -1.99 7.06 -0.45
CA THR A 192 -1.61 6.81 0.95
C THR A 192 -0.27 7.44 1.33
N ALA A 193 0.36 8.21 0.43
CA ALA A 193 1.59 8.93 0.74
C ALA A 193 1.46 9.81 1.99
N PHE A 194 2.54 9.91 2.75
CA PHE A 194 2.61 10.76 3.94
C PHE A 194 3.08 12.15 3.57
N GLU A 195 2.24 13.13 3.85
CA GLU A 195 2.51 14.54 3.65
C GLU A 195 2.94 15.21 4.94
N GLY A 196 3.99 16.03 4.84
CA GLY A 196 4.65 16.66 5.96
C GLY A 196 4.38 18.16 6.07
N GLN A 197 5.21 18.82 6.88
CA GLN A 197 5.15 20.25 7.15
C GLN A 197 5.36 21.07 5.87
N SER A 198 4.48 22.02 5.65
CA SER A 198 4.62 23.01 4.58
C SER A 198 5.89 23.84 4.78
N SER A 199 6.70 23.95 3.72
CA SER A 199 7.88 24.84 3.70
C SER A 199 7.52 26.33 3.70
N LYS A 200 6.23 26.66 3.55
CA LYS A 200 5.73 28.04 3.48
C LYS A 200 5.09 28.51 4.79
N SER A 201 5.09 27.68 5.83
CA SER A 201 4.41 27.99 7.09
C SER A 201 5.23 27.51 8.28
N GLU A 202 5.36 28.37 9.28
CA GLU A 202 5.90 28.02 10.60
C GLU A 202 4.83 27.37 11.51
N LEU A 203 3.54 27.51 11.14
CA LEU A 203 2.44 26.85 11.84
C LEU A 203 2.22 25.45 11.29
N PRO A 204 1.79 24.49 12.14
CA PRO A 204 1.45 23.13 11.72
C PRO A 204 0.48 23.13 10.54
N SER A 205 0.97 22.69 9.38
CA SER A 205 0.20 22.68 8.14
C SER A 205 0.86 21.78 7.12
N THR A 206 0.09 21.28 6.16
CA THR A 206 0.64 20.58 5.01
C THR A 206 0.30 21.32 3.72
N SER A 207 1.17 21.19 2.72
CA SER A 207 0.94 21.70 1.37
C SER A 207 0.90 20.60 0.32
N GLY A 208 1.06 19.34 0.73
CA GLY A 208 1.25 18.18 -0.13
C GLY A 208 2.57 18.11 -0.90
N PHE A 209 3.26 19.24 -1.07
CA PHE A 209 4.56 19.27 -1.74
C PHE A 209 5.70 18.79 -0.84
N GLY A 210 6.68 18.11 -1.46
CA GLY A 210 7.86 17.56 -0.77
C GLY A 210 7.72 16.09 -0.36
N SER A 211 6.55 15.51 -0.54
CA SER A 211 6.24 14.11 -0.28
C SER A 211 6.56 13.22 -1.48
N TYR A 212 6.85 11.95 -1.23
CA TYR A 212 7.04 10.95 -2.29
C TYR A 212 5.73 10.23 -2.58
N HIS A 213 5.36 10.16 -3.86
CA HIS A 213 4.15 9.48 -4.34
C HIS A 213 4.54 8.36 -5.30
N VAL A 214 3.81 7.25 -5.25
CA VAL A 214 3.98 6.14 -6.22
C VAL A 214 2.96 6.32 -7.33
N CYS A 215 3.38 6.92 -8.44
CA CYS A 215 2.49 7.24 -9.55
C CYS A 215 2.58 6.22 -10.69
N LYS A 216 1.53 6.17 -11.52
CA LYS A 216 1.65 5.60 -12.87
C LYS A 216 2.63 6.45 -13.67
N ASN A 217 3.37 5.83 -14.59
CA ASN A 217 4.23 6.58 -15.50
C ASN A 217 3.38 7.45 -16.44
N PHE A 218 3.34 8.76 -16.21
CA PHE A 218 2.50 9.67 -16.97
C PHE A 218 2.95 9.83 -18.42
N ASP A 219 4.25 9.69 -18.69
CA ASP A 219 4.79 9.79 -20.06
C ASP A 219 4.33 8.61 -20.91
N GLU A 220 4.22 7.43 -20.32
CA GLU A 220 3.66 6.25 -21.00
C GLU A 220 2.16 6.42 -21.27
N ILE A 221 1.40 6.94 -20.30
CA ILE A 221 -0.02 7.27 -20.48
C ILE A 221 -0.19 8.27 -21.62
N MET A 222 0.62 9.33 -21.61
CA MET A 222 0.60 10.39 -22.63
C MET A 222 0.94 9.83 -24.00
N SER A 223 2.00 9.03 -24.11
CA SER A 223 2.46 8.44 -25.38
C SER A 223 1.44 7.48 -25.99
N TRP A 224 0.84 6.62 -25.14
CA TRP A 224 -0.23 5.74 -25.59
C TRP A 224 -1.44 6.53 -26.04
N SER A 225 -1.87 7.53 -25.26
CA SER A 225 -3.02 8.37 -25.60
C SER A 225 -2.80 9.16 -26.89
N PHE A 226 -1.59 9.69 -27.09
CA PHE A 226 -1.20 10.39 -28.31
C PHE A 226 -1.27 9.47 -29.53
N SER A 227 -0.74 8.24 -29.46
CA SER A 227 -0.77 7.30 -30.59
C SER A 227 -2.17 6.77 -30.93
N HIS A 228 -3.13 6.88 -29.99
CA HIS A 228 -4.51 6.41 -30.14
C HIS A 228 -5.54 7.56 -30.13
N ARG A 229 -5.09 8.81 -30.33
CA ARG A 229 -5.96 9.99 -30.32
C ARG A 229 -7.00 9.93 -31.45
N LEU A 230 -8.21 10.42 -31.17
CA LEU A 230 -9.29 10.48 -32.15
C LEU A 230 -9.00 11.46 -33.30
N ASN A 231 -8.32 12.56 -33.01
CA ASN A 231 -7.97 13.62 -33.97
C ASN A 231 -6.77 14.44 -33.49
N ASP A 232 -6.30 15.34 -34.34
CA ASP A 232 -5.15 16.23 -34.10
C ASP A 232 -5.51 17.57 -33.45
N MET A 233 -6.71 17.70 -32.84
CA MET A 233 -7.04 18.92 -32.11
C MET A 233 -6.14 19.08 -30.89
N THR A 234 -5.55 20.25 -30.73
CA THR A 234 -4.71 20.60 -29.58
C THR A 234 -5.54 21.19 -28.43
N GLY A 235 -5.12 20.97 -27.19
CA GLY A 235 -5.78 21.52 -26.00
C GLY A 235 -6.87 20.60 -25.45
N TYR A 236 -7.84 21.16 -24.72
CA TYR A 236 -8.86 20.42 -23.95
C TYR A 236 -9.95 19.74 -24.80
N GLY A 237 -9.74 19.55 -26.11
CA GLY A 237 -10.79 19.14 -27.04
C GLY A 237 -11.93 20.17 -27.09
N GLN A 238 -12.88 20.02 -28.04
CA GLN A 238 -14.06 20.87 -28.00
C GLN A 238 -14.93 20.44 -26.81
N SER A 239 -14.88 21.18 -25.69
CA SER A 239 -16.09 21.28 -24.86
C SER A 239 -17.16 21.84 -25.78
N SER A 240 -18.32 21.19 -25.82
CA SER A 240 -19.42 21.54 -26.69
C SER A 240 -19.79 23.02 -26.51
N ARG A 241 -19.25 23.90 -27.37
CA ARG A 241 -19.95 25.11 -27.76
C ARG A 241 -21.22 24.63 -28.44
N HIS A 242 -22.28 24.44 -27.65
CA HIS A 242 -23.62 24.43 -28.18
C HIS A 242 -23.78 25.73 -28.95
N LYS A 243 -23.73 25.64 -30.28
CA LYS A 243 -24.10 26.73 -31.16
C LYS A 243 -25.56 27.02 -30.85
N HIS A 244 -25.83 28.11 -30.16
CA HIS A 244 -27.14 28.72 -30.18
C HIS A 244 -27.36 29.26 -31.60
N THR A 245 -28.01 28.43 -32.43
CA THR A 245 -28.75 28.89 -33.62
C THR A 245 -30.16 29.25 -33.20
#